data_AF-A0A3D5KEG9-F1
#
_entry.id   AF-A0A3D5KEG9-F1
#
_cell.length_a   1.000
_cell.length_b   1.000
_cell.length_c   1.000
_cell.angle_alpha   90.00
_cell.angle_beta   90.00
_cell.angle_gamma   90.00
#
_symmetry.space_group_name_H-M   'P 1'
#
loop_
_entity.id
_entity.type
_entity.pdbx_description
1 polymer ?
#
loop_
_entity_poly.entity_id
_entity_poly.type
_entity_poly.pdbx_seq_one_letter_code
_entity_poly.pdbx_strand_id
1 'polypeptide(L)'
;MSGYTLTLRKNDIFLESASLETLIQIYEADRRMRHVMLSIIEVIEVRVKSMLAYYHSEKYGPIGYLDINNFSCIDNGNIDLKVINNYLYITRKADSQKNAMAESELFIKHHKENKKEILPFWVYVEVLTISDASKLYTILDEELRKKIAFQIGFRTSKGHDILENLLHCVTILRNISAHGGRLYNRLFTRKPWLSKKEKALLRIEDGNIIYNKLFSYILILKSLTSPQDFSLVIEHINQIYDQYPLIKFSHYGFPDNWKEIL
;
A
#
# COMPACT_ATOMS: atom_id res chain seq x y z
N MET A 1 -7.34 6.70 21.50
CA MET A 1 -8.01 5.81 22.48
C MET A 1 -9.52 5.70 22.26
N SER A 2 -10.27 6.80 22.11
CA SER A 2 -11.74 6.79 21.90
C SER A 2 -12.22 5.91 20.73
N GLY A 3 -11.44 5.80 19.65
CA GLY A 3 -11.78 4.89 18.55
C GLY A 3 -11.84 3.43 18.99
N TYR A 4 -11.00 2.96 19.89
CA TYR A 4 -10.97 1.55 20.30
C TYR A 4 -12.08 1.19 21.27
N THR A 5 -12.57 2.13 22.07
CA THR A 5 -13.70 1.88 23.00
C THR A 5 -15.01 1.61 22.27
N LEU A 6 -15.14 1.99 20.99
CA LEU A 6 -16.33 1.72 20.18
C LEU A 6 -16.64 0.23 20.00
N THR A 7 -15.67 -0.67 20.16
CA THR A 7 -15.90 -2.12 20.13
C THR A 7 -16.33 -2.68 21.48
N LEU A 8 -16.28 -1.87 22.54
CA LEU A 8 -16.56 -2.26 23.93
C LEU A 8 -17.82 -1.60 24.49
N ARG A 9 -18.55 -0.84 23.67
CA ARG A 9 -19.75 -0.10 24.10
C ARG A 9 -20.82 -0.11 23.02
N LYS A 10 -22.08 -0.04 23.45
CA LYS A 10 -23.26 0.10 22.59
C LYS A 10 -24.11 1.24 23.13
N ASN A 11 -24.52 2.17 22.28
CA ASN A 11 -25.27 3.37 22.67
C ASN A 11 -24.60 4.15 23.82
N ASP A 12 -23.27 4.32 23.73
CA ASP A 12 -22.41 4.95 24.75
C ASP A 12 -22.36 4.28 26.13
N ILE A 13 -22.97 3.10 26.28
CA ILE A 13 -22.89 2.27 27.49
C ILE A 13 -21.89 1.14 27.26
N PHE A 14 -20.90 1.02 28.15
CA PHE A 14 -19.94 -0.08 28.12
C PHE A 14 -20.62 -1.43 28.36
N LEU A 15 -20.20 -2.45 27.62
CA LEU A 15 -20.64 -3.82 27.85
C LEU A 15 -20.13 -4.30 29.22
N GLU A 16 -20.83 -5.20 29.88
CA GLU A 16 -20.38 -5.77 31.17
C GLU A 16 -19.01 -6.46 31.06
N SER A 17 -18.69 -6.98 29.88
CA SER A 17 -17.39 -7.59 29.56
C SER A 17 -16.29 -6.59 29.22
N ALA A 18 -16.58 -5.29 29.19
CA ALA A 18 -15.58 -4.26 28.89
C ALA A 18 -14.66 -4.06 30.09
N SER A 19 -13.37 -4.35 29.91
CA SER A 19 -12.33 -4.05 30.90
C SER A 19 -11.27 -3.11 30.33
N LEU A 20 -10.60 -2.35 31.22
CA LEU A 20 -9.44 -1.55 30.84
C LEU A 20 -8.34 -2.42 30.22
N GLU A 21 -8.16 -3.63 30.75
CA GLU A 21 -7.23 -4.62 30.21
C GLU A 21 -7.56 -4.97 28.74
N THR A 22 -8.83 -5.20 28.42
CA THR A 22 -9.27 -5.48 27.04
C THR A 22 -8.94 -4.30 26.12
N LEU A 23 -9.21 -3.08 26.58
CA LEU A 23 -8.90 -1.86 25.82
C LEU A 23 -7.39 -1.71 25.56
N ILE A 24 -6.56 -1.98 26.56
CA ILE A 24 -5.09 -1.94 26.44
C ILE A 24 -4.61 -3.01 25.45
N GLN A 25 -5.10 -4.25 25.56
CA GLN A 25 -4.74 -5.32 24.63
C GLN A 25 -5.14 -4.98 23.19
N ILE A 26 -6.35 -4.45 22.96
CA ILE A 26 -6.78 -3.99 21.63
C ILE A 26 -5.83 -2.93 21.10
N TYR A 27 -5.48 -1.93 21.91
CA TYR A 27 -4.60 -0.83 21.48
C TYR A 27 -3.19 -1.33 21.12
N GLU A 28 -2.57 -2.14 21.99
CA GLU A 28 -1.20 -2.62 21.77
C GLU A 28 -1.13 -3.65 20.63
N ALA A 29 -2.09 -4.55 20.51
CA ALA A 29 -2.17 -5.47 19.38
C ALA A 29 -2.36 -4.73 18.05
N ASP A 30 -3.23 -3.71 18.00
CA ASP A 30 -3.43 -2.90 16.79
C ASP A 30 -2.19 -2.07 16.45
N ARG A 31 -1.48 -1.55 17.46
CA ARG A 31 -0.20 -0.88 17.28
C ARG A 31 0.84 -1.79 16.65
N ARG A 32 0.98 -3.01 17.16
CA ARG A 32 1.89 -4.01 16.58
C ARG A 32 1.45 -4.42 15.18
N MET A 33 0.16 -4.64 14.97
CA MET A 33 -0.39 -4.96 13.65
C MET A 33 -0.03 -3.88 12.62
N ARG A 34 -0.14 -2.58 12.97
CA ARG A 34 0.31 -1.48 12.09
C ARG A 34 1.79 -1.58 11.73
N HIS A 35 2.66 -1.92 12.69
CA HIS A 35 4.09 -2.09 12.40
C HIS A 35 4.36 -3.27 11.47
N VAL A 36 3.66 -4.40 11.65
CA VAL A 36 3.77 -5.56 10.75
C VAL A 36 3.29 -5.19 9.33
N MET A 37 2.21 -4.42 9.20
CA MET A 37 1.76 -3.95 7.89
C MET A 37 2.79 -2.99 7.26
N LEU A 38 3.39 -2.09 8.04
CA LEU A 38 4.41 -1.17 7.52
C LEU A 38 5.65 -1.91 7.04
N SER A 39 6.14 -2.92 7.76
CA SER A 39 7.37 -3.64 7.39
C SER A 39 7.25 -4.35 6.04
N ILE A 40 6.12 -4.98 5.75
CA ILE A 40 5.92 -5.65 4.46
C ILE A 40 5.60 -4.65 3.33
N ILE A 41 4.95 -3.53 3.65
CA ILE A 41 4.68 -2.47 2.67
C ILE A 41 5.98 -1.80 2.22
N GLU A 42 6.97 -1.67 3.10
CA GLU A 42 8.29 -1.14 2.75
C GLU A 42 8.95 -1.95 1.62
N VAL A 43 8.89 -3.29 1.71
CA VAL A 43 9.38 -4.20 0.65
C VAL A 43 8.65 -3.95 -0.67
N ILE A 44 7.32 -3.79 -0.61
CA ILE A 44 6.50 -3.49 -1.80
C ILE A 44 6.88 -2.13 -2.38
N GLU A 45 7.08 -1.11 -1.54
CA GLU A 45 7.44 0.26 -1.95
C GLU A 45 8.73 0.26 -2.77
N VAL A 46 9.79 -0.37 -2.24
CA VAL A 46 11.09 -0.49 -2.90
C VAL A 46 10.96 -1.21 -4.23
N ARG A 47 10.27 -2.36 -4.26
CA ARG A 47 10.07 -3.15 -5.49
C ARG A 47 9.34 -2.35 -6.56
N VAL A 48 8.23 -1.69 -6.22
CA VAL A 48 7.42 -0.93 -7.16
C VAL A 48 8.20 0.26 -7.71
N LYS A 49 8.87 1.04 -6.86
CA LYS A 49 9.72 2.17 -7.28
C LYS A 49 10.83 1.71 -8.22
N SER A 50 11.50 0.61 -7.89
CA SER A 50 12.57 0.03 -8.70
C SER A 50 12.07 -0.36 -10.10
N MET A 51 10.90 -1.01 -10.18
CA MET A 51 10.30 -1.39 -11.46
C MET A 51 9.86 -0.19 -12.30
N LEU A 52 9.25 0.81 -11.65
CA LEU A 52 8.89 2.07 -12.32
C LEU A 52 10.13 2.74 -12.91
N ALA A 53 11.19 2.89 -12.12
CA ALA A 53 12.44 3.48 -12.55
C ALA A 53 13.08 2.70 -13.70
N TYR A 54 13.20 1.38 -13.56
CA TYR A 54 13.85 0.51 -14.54
C TYR A 54 13.13 0.57 -15.89
N TYR A 55 11.84 0.22 -15.94
CA TYR A 55 11.15 0.06 -17.23
C TYR A 55 10.91 1.39 -17.93
N HIS A 56 10.67 2.46 -17.19
CA HIS A 56 10.55 3.78 -17.79
C HIS A 56 11.90 4.27 -18.32
N SER A 57 13.00 4.08 -17.58
CA SER A 57 14.34 4.49 -18.04
C SER A 57 14.83 3.67 -19.21
N GLU A 58 14.47 2.38 -19.27
CA GLU A 58 14.75 1.49 -20.39
C GLU A 58 14.08 1.99 -21.68
N LYS A 59 12.85 2.51 -21.58
CA LYS A 59 12.07 2.99 -22.74
C LYS A 59 12.41 4.42 -23.14
N TYR A 60 12.56 5.33 -22.18
CA TYR A 60 12.63 6.78 -22.41
C TYR A 60 13.96 7.42 -21.99
N GLY A 61 14.91 6.61 -21.53
CA GLY A 61 16.19 7.08 -21.00
C GLY A 61 16.12 7.60 -19.56
N PRO A 62 17.28 7.90 -18.95
CA PRO A 62 17.41 8.21 -17.53
C PRO A 62 16.67 9.47 -17.07
N ILE A 63 16.39 10.39 -18.00
CA ILE A 63 15.70 11.66 -17.72
C ILE A 63 14.35 11.76 -18.42
N GLY A 64 13.87 10.65 -19.01
CA GLY A 64 12.63 10.65 -19.79
C GLY A 64 11.41 11.09 -18.98
N TYR A 65 11.44 10.92 -17.66
CA TYR A 65 10.36 11.34 -16.76
C TYR A 65 10.14 12.85 -16.72
N LEU A 66 11.08 13.66 -17.25
CA LEU A 66 10.93 15.12 -17.35
C LEU A 66 10.06 15.55 -18.53
N ASP A 67 9.91 14.68 -19.53
CA ASP A 67 9.04 14.95 -20.68
C ASP A 67 7.67 14.31 -20.43
N ILE A 68 6.68 15.18 -20.28
CA ILE A 68 5.29 14.78 -20.05
C ILE A 68 4.74 13.90 -21.19
N ASN A 69 5.28 14.03 -22.41
CA ASN A 69 4.85 13.22 -23.57
C ASN A 69 5.26 11.74 -23.47
N ASN A 70 6.15 11.38 -22.54
CA ASN A 70 6.48 9.98 -22.23
C ASN A 70 5.46 9.31 -21.31
N PHE A 71 4.39 10.02 -20.96
CA PHE A 71 3.24 9.51 -20.20
C PHE A 71 1.98 9.47 -21.09
N SER A 72 0.91 8.82 -20.60
CA SER A 72 -0.34 8.60 -21.34
C SER A 72 -1.21 9.87 -21.45
N CYS A 73 -0.64 11.00 -21.90
CA CYS A 73 -1.31 12.30 -21.94
C CYS A 73 -2.38 12.45 -23.01
N ILE A 74 -2.42 11.53 -23.98
CA ILE A 74 -3.41 11.51 -25.05
C ILE A 74 -4.16 10.19 -24.97
N ASP A 75 -5.48 10.27 -24.83
CA ASP A 75 -6.39 9.13 -24.95
C ASP A 75 -7.40 9.40 -26.08
N ASN A 76 -7.42 8.51 -27.08
CA ASN A 76 -8.28 8.64 -28.27
C ASN A 76 -8.24 10.01 -28.95
N GLY A 77 -7.05 10.62 -29.03
CA GLY A 77 -6.83 11.94 -29.65
C GLY A 77 -7.22 13.14 -28.78
N ASN A 78 -7.70 12.92 -27.55
CA ASN A 78 -8.01 13.96 -26.58
C ASN A 78 -6.96 14.01 -25.47
N ILE A 79 -6.73 15.21 -24.95
CA ILE A 79 -5.83 15.42 -23.80
C ILE A 79 -6.48 14.85 -22.54
N ASP A 80 -5.78 13.95 -21.86
CA ASP A 80 -6.18 13.47 -20.53
C ASP A 80 -5.70 14.45 -19.44
N LEU A 81 -6.61 15.34 -19.03
CA LEU A 81 -6.35 16.32 -17.96
C LEU A 81 -6.00 15.65 -16.62
N LYS A 82 -6.49 14.43 -16.34
CA LYS A 82 -6.17 13.72 -15.11
C LYS A 82 -4.71 13.30 -15.10
N VAL A 83 -4.20 12.83 -16.23
CA VAL A 83 -2.77 12.49 -16.39
C VAL A 83 -1.89 13.72 -16.20
N ILE A 84 -2.23 14.84 -16.85
CA ILE A 84 -1.48 16.10 -16.70
C ILE A 84 -1.48 16.56 -15.25
N ASN A 85 -2.63 16.58 -14.58
CA ASN A 85 -2.74 17.01 -13.19
C ASN A 85 -1.93 16.10 -12.24
N ASN A 86 -1.96 14.78 -12.46
CA ASN A 86 -1.16 13.84 -11.68
C ASN A 86 0.35 14.05 -11.90
N TYR A 87 0.78 14.23 -13.15
CA TYR A 87 2.17 14.54 -13.48
C TYR A 87 2.66 15.81 -12.77
N LEU A 88 1.89 16.91 -12.88
CA LEU A 88 2.21 18.18 -12.21
C LEU A 88 2.22 18.05 -10.68
N TYR A 89 1.31 17.27 -10.10
CA TYR A 89 1.28 17.00 -8.68
C TYR A 89 2.55 16.27 -8.22
N ILE A 90 2.92 15.18 -8.91
CA ILE A 90 4.08 14.35 -8.58
C ILE A 90 5.36 15.20 -8.69
N THR A 91 5.54 15.90 -9.80
CA THR A 91 6.75 16.69 -10.07
C THR A 91 6.94 17.83 -9.06
N ARG A 92 5.89 18.61 -8.77
CA ARG A 92 5.96 19.69 -7.76
C ARG A 92 6.27 19.17 -6.36
N LYS A 93 5.61 18.08 -5.96
CA LYS A 93 5.83 17.48 -4.65
C LYS A 93 7.24 16.90 -4.54
N ALA A 94 7.71 16.20 -5.57
CA ALA A 94 9.05 15.64 -5.61
C ALA A 94 10.13 16.75 -5.56
N ASP A 95 9.93 17.86 -6.27
CA ASP A 95 10.88 18.98 -6.19
C ASP A 95 10.94 19.59 -4.79
N SER A 96 9.79 19.77 -4.14
CA SER A 96 9.74 20.20 -2.74
C SER A 96 10.44 19.24 -1.79
N GLN A 97 10.26 17.92 -1.95
CA GLN A 97 10.94 16.90 -1.14
C GLN A 97 12.44 16.87 -1.40
N LYS A 98 12.86 16.89 -2.67
CA LYS A 98 14.27 16.96 -3.09
C LYS A 98 14.98 18.13 -2.43
N ASN A 99 14.36 19.32 -2.45
CA ASN A 99 14.92 20.53 -1.86
C ASN A 99 15.03 20.44 -0.33
N ALA A 100 14.03 19.84 0.33
CA ALA A 100 14.06 19.61 1.78
C ALA A 100 15.15 18.61 2.21
N MET A 101 15.44 17.62 1.37
CA MET A 101 16.43 16.56 1.62
C MET A 101 17.85 16.92 1.15
N ALA A 102 18.03 18.04 0.43
CA ALA A 102 19.27 18.36 -0.29
C ALA A 102 20.52 18.42 0.59
N GLU A 103 20.39 18.78 1.87
CA GLU A 103 21.51 18.88 2.80
C GLU A 103 21.66 17.64 3.69
N SER A 104 20.59 16.85 3.87
CA SER A 104 20.59 15.67 4.74
C SER A 104 20.90 14.37 4.01
N GLU A 105 20.61 14.28 2.71
CA GLU A 105 20.75 13.05 1.92
C GLU A 105 21.94 13.11 0.97
N LEU A 106 22.93 12.25 1.20
CA LEU A 106 24.20 12.24 0.46
C LEU A 106 24.02 12.06 -1.05
N PHE A 107 23.09 11.21 -1.48
CA PHE A 107 22.86 10.96 -2.90
C PHE A 107 22.27 12.19 -3.60
N ILE A 108 21.38 12.94 -2.94
CA ILE A 108 20.82 14.18 -3.50
C ILE A 108 21.89 15.26 -3.54
N LYS A 109 22.65 15.42 -2.45
CA LYS A 109 23.76 16.36 -2.37
C LYS A 109 24.79 16.13 -3.48
N HIS A 110 25.19 14.89 -3.71
CA HIS A 110 26.12 14.52 -4.78
C HIS A 110 25.61 14.99 -6.16
N HIS A 111 24.33 14.78 -6.46
CA HIS A 111 23.74 15.19 -7.75
C HIS A 111 23.55 16.70 -7.87
N LYS A 112 23.23 17.38 -6.78
CA LYS A 112 23.14 18.85 -6.72
C LYS A 112 24.48 19.49 -7.06
N GLU A 113 25.54 19.04 -6.40
CA GLU A 113 26.88 19.62 -6.54
C GLU A 113 27.58 19.22 -7.85
N ASN A 114 27.38 17.99 -8.33
CA ASN A 114 28.22 17.41 -9.39
C ASN A 114 27.47 17.03 -10.69
N LYS A 115 26.13 17.12 -10.72
CA LYS A 115 25.30 16.61 -11.85
C LYS A 115 24.22 17.58 -12.33
N LYS A 116 24.48 18.90 -12.24
CA LYS A 116 23.56 19.97 -12.70
C LYS A 116 22.15 19.86 -12.08
N GLU A 117 22.04 19.28 -10.88
CA GLU A 117 20.78 19.05 -10.15
C GLU A 117 19.75 18.12 -10.83
N ILE A 118 20.06 17.54 -12.00
CA ILE A 118 19.18 16.60 -12.68
C ILE A 118 19.40 15.20 -12.10
N LEU A 119 18.33 14.63 -11.55
CA LEU A 119 18.33 13.27 -11.04
C LEU A 119 17.99 12.30 -12.17
N PRO A 120 18.77 11.22 -12.39
CA PRO A 120 18.27 10.12 -13.21
C PRO A 120 17.08 9.47 -12.50
N PHE A 121 16.20 8.81 -13.25
CA PHE A 121 14.90 8.40 -12.73
C PHE A 121 14.98 7.41 -11.56
N TRP A 122 15.98 6.53 -11.54
CA TRP A 122 16.24 5.62 -10.42
C TRP A 122 16.66 6.34 -9.13
N VAL A 123 17.21 7.55 -9.21
CA VAL A 123 17.45 8.40 -8.04
C VAL A 123 16.20 9.23 -7.71
N TYR A 124 15.48 9.69 -8.74
CA TYR A 124 14.26 10.47 -8.56
C TYR A 124 13.16 9.70 -7.80
N VAL A 125 12.98 8.41 -8.07
CA VAL A 125 11.96 7.59 -7.37
C VAL A 125 12.20 7.45 -5.87
N GLU A 126 13.44 7.66 -5.38
CA GLU A 126 13.75 7.63 -3.94
C GLU A 126 13.17 8.84 -3.19
N VAL A 127 12.94 9.94 -3.90
CA VAL A 127 12.30 11.16 -3.37
C VAL A 127 10.78 11.02 -3.29
N LEU A 128 10.21 10.08 -4.04
CA LEU A 128 8.76 9.85 -4.10
C LEU A 128 8.27 9.08 -2.86
N THR A 129 7.04 9.29 -2.42
CA THR A 129 6.40 8.35 -1.48
C THR A 129 5.69 7.23 -2.23
N ILE A 130 5.29 6.15 -1.55
CA ILE A 130 4.42 5.13 -2.16
C ILE A 130 3.13 5.70 -2.77
N SER A 131 2.58 6.78 -2.19
CA SER A 131 1.40 7.45 -2.76
C SER A 131 1.69 8.07 -4.11
N ASP A 132 2.89 8.63 -4.27
CA ASP A 132 3.34 9.25 -5.51
C ASP A 132 3.68 8.17 -6.54
N ALA A 133 4.35 7.09 -6.13
CA ALA A 133 4.61 5.92 -6.97
C ALA A 133 3.31 5.26 -7.46
N SER A 134 2.30 5.13 -6.60
CA SER A 134 0.98 4.61 -6.99
C SER A 134 0.29 5.52 -8.02
N LYS A 135 0.42 6.84 -7.91
CA LYS A 135 -0.11 7.79 -8.92
C LYS A 135 0.70 7.77 -10.20
N LEU A 136 2.03 7.70 -10.10
CA LEU A 136 2.96 7.61 -11.22
C LEU A 136 2.62 6.38 -12.08
N TYR A 137 2.35 5.23 -11.47
CA TYR A 137 1.91 4.04 -12.18
C TYR A 137 0.65 4.27 -13.02
N THR A 138 -0.29 5.12 -12.57
CA THR A 138 -1.54 5.38 -13.32
C THR A 138 -1.37 6.25 -14.56
N ILE A 139 -0.27 7.00 -14.64
CA ILE A 139 0.01 7.91 -15.78
C ILE A 139 0.96 7.29 -16.81
N LEU A 140 1.58 6.16 -16.50
CA LEU A 140 2.38 5.41 -17.47
C LEU A 140 1.53 4.99 -18.67
N ASP A 141 2.17 4.85 -19.82
CA ASP A 141 1.55 4.22 -20.97
C ASP A 141 1.15 2.76 -20.67
N GLU A 142 0.12 2.29 -21.37
CA GLU A 142 -0.48 0.97 -21.11
C GLU A 142 0.52 -0.19 -21.30
N GLU A 143 1.45 -0.07 -22.25
CA GLU A 143 2.47 -1.09 -22.51
C GLU A 143 3.39 -1.25 -21.29
N LEU A 144 3.90 -0.15 -20.73
CA LEU A 144 4.70 -0.17 -19.51
C LEU A 144 3.92 -0.72 -18.32
N ARG A 145 2.66 -0.31 -18.14
CA ARG A 145 1.82 -0.82 -17.04
C ARG A 145 1.62 -2.32 -17.14
N LYS A 146 1.33 -2.84 -18.35
CA LYS A 146 1.22 -4.28 -18.61
C LYS A 146 2.52 -5.02 -18.34
N LYS A 147 3.66 -4.46 -18.78
CA LYS A 147 4.98 -5.04 -18.55
C LYS A 147 5.28 -5.17 -17.05
N ILE A 148 5.05 -4.11 -16.27
CA ILE A 148 5.24 -4.11 -14.82
C ILE A 148 4.31 -5.13 -14.14
N ALA A 149 3.02 -5.12 -14.48
CA ALA A 149 2.05 -6.04 -13.91
C ALA A 149 2.39 -7.52 -14.18
N PHE A 150 2.82 -7.82 -15.41
CA PHE A 150 3.27 -9.16 -15.79
C PHE A 150 4.45 -9.64 -14.92
N GLN A 151 5.41 -8.75 -14.68
CA GLN A 151 6.64 -9.03 -13.92
C GLN A 151 6.39 -9.18 -12.41
N ILE A 152 5.35 -8.54 -11.88
CA ILE A 152 4.88 -8.77 -10.51
C ILE A 152 4.11 -10.11 -10.39
N GLY A 153 3.53 -10.60 -11.48
CA GLY A 153 2.82 -11.89 -11.55
C GLY A 153 1.37 -11.79 -12.04
N PHE A 154 0.87 -10.59 -12.35
CA PHE A 154 -0.48 -10.36 -12.87
C PHE A 154 -0.50 -10.47 -14.40
N ARG A 155 -0.55 -11.71 -14.90
CA ARG A 155 -0.42 -12.04 -16.34
C ARG A 155 -1.73 -12.00 -17.15
N THR A 156 -2.83 -11.53 -16.56
CA THR A 156 -4.11 -11.42 -17.27
C THR A 156 -4.16 -10.14 -18.10
N SER A 157 -5.09 -10.06 -19.06
CA SER A 157 -5.31 -8.83 -19.85
C SER A 157 -5.62 -7.60 -18.99
N LYS A 158 -6.21 -7.81 -17.81
CA LYS A 158 -6.53 -6.78 -16.80
C LYS A 158 -5.50 -6.67 -15.69
N GLY A 159 -4.33 -7.32 -15.82
CA GLY A 159 -3.31 -7.36 -14.77
C GLY A 159 -2.84 -5.96 -14.34
N HIS A 160 -2.75 -5.04 -15.29
CA HIS A 160 -2.35 -3.66 -15.04
C HIS A 160 -3.38 -2.84 -14.25
N ASP A 161 -4.68 -3.07 -14.45
CA ASP A 161 -5.77 -2.47 -13.66
C ASP A 161 -5.85 -3.07 -12.26
N ILE A 162 -5.63 -4.39 -12.15
CA ILE A 162 -5.56 -5.08 -10.87
C ILE A 162 -4.44 -4.47 -10.04
N LEU A 163 -3.22 -4.36 -10.61
CA LEU A 163 -2.09 -3.76 -9.91
C LEU A 163 -2.36 -2.30 -9.51
N GLU A 164 -2.99 -1.49 -10.37
CA GLU A 164 -3.41 -0.13 -9.99
C GLU A 164 -4.31 -0.14 -8.74
N ASN A 165 -5.31 -1.02 -8.71
CA ASN A 165 -6.18 -1.16 -7.55
C ASN A 165 -5.40 -1.56 -6.29
N LEU A 166 -4.49 -2.53 -6.41
CA LEU A 166 -3.70 -3.02 -5.29
C LEU A 166 -2.77 -1.95 -4.72
N LEU A 167 -2.04 -1.22 -5.58
CA LEU A 167 -1.17 -0.12 -5.15
C LEU A 167 -1.92 1.00 -4.43
N HIS A 168 -3.15 1.29 -4.86
CA HIS A 168 -4.02 2.24 -4.17
C HIS A 168 -4.40 1.71 -2.77
N CYS A 169 -4.77 0.42 -2.67
CA CYS A 169 -5.08 -0.19 -1.39
C CYS A 169 -3.87 -0.19 -0.45
N VAL A 170 -2.70 -0.58 -0.94
CA VAL A 170 -1.44 -0.52 -0.17
C VAL A 170 -1.17 0.90 0.33
N THR A 171 -1.35 1.91 -0.52
CA THR A 171 -1.20 3.32 -0.14
C THR A 171 -2.13 3.72 1.02
N ILE A 172 -3.41 3.32 0.96
CA ILE A 172 -4.38 3.59 2.03
C ILE A 172 -3.93 2.92 3.34
N LEU A 173 -3.56 1.64 3.29
CA LEU A 173 -3.15 0.89 4.48
C LEU A 173 -1.86 1.48 5.08
N ARG A 174 -0.90 1.84 4.23
CA ARG A 174 0.36 2.50 4.63
C ARG A 174 0.10 3.79 5.37
N ASN A 175 -0.73 4.67 4.80
CA ASN A 175 -1.04 5.96 5.40
C ASN A 175 -1.80 5.82 6.73
N ILE A 176 -2.79 4.92 6.80
CA ILE A 176 -3.48 4.63 8.06
C ILE A 176 -2.49 4.13 9.11
N SER A 177 -1.60 3.20 8.74
CA SER A 177 -0.65 2.59 9.67
C SER A 177 0.38 3.61 10.19
N ALA A 178 0.97 4.40 9.28
CA ALA A 178 1.97 5.41 9.59
C ALA A 178 1.42 6.57 10.44
N HIS A 179 0.15 6.94 10.27
CA HIS A 179 -0.50 7.99 11.06
C HIS A 179 -1.17 7.48 12.34
N GLY A 180 -0.88 6.24 12.76
CA GLY A 180 -1.43 5.67 13.99
C GLY A 180 -2.95 5.43 13.94
N GLY A 181 -3.53 5.38 12.74
CA GLY A 181 -4.95 5.13 12.55
C GLY A 181 -5.29 3.68 12.87
N ARG A 182 -6.35 3.47 13.66
CA ARG A 182 -6.86 2.14 14.05
C ARG A 182 -6.93 1.16 12.85
N LEU A 183 -6.60 -0.11 12.98
CA LEU A 183 -6.96 -1.14 11.97
C LEU A 183 -8.10 -2.03 12.48
N TYR A 184 -8.20 -2.19 13.79
CA TYR A 184 -9.17 -3.00 14.49
C TYR A 184 -10.60 -2.53 14.24
N ASN A 185 -11.46 -3.45 13.80
CA ASN A 185 -12.85 -3.20 13.44
C ASN A 185 -13.04 -2.02 12.46
N ARG A 186 -12.08 -1.82 11.55
CA ARG A 186 -12.16 -0.82 10.49
C ARG A 186 -12.82 -1.41 9.24
N LEU A 187 -13.74 -0.64 8.67
CA LEU A 187 -14.21 -0.84 7.30
C LEU A 187 -13.44 0.10 6.38
N PHE A 188 -12.73 -0.47 5.41
CA PHE A 188 -12.02 0.28 4.37
C PHE A 188 -12.97 0.67 3.25
N THR A 189 -12.85 1.91 2.77
CA THR A 189 -13.69 2.44 1.68
C THR A 189 -13.29 1.86 0.33
N ARG A 190 -11.97 1.77 0.07
CA ARG A 190 -11.43 1.07 -1.09
C ARG A 190 -11.41 -0.42 -0.80
N LYS A 191 -11.91 -1.21 -1.75
CA LYS A 191 -11.88 -2.67 -1.66
C LYS A 191 -10.76 -3.20 -2.56
N PRO A 192 -9.88 -4.08 -2.05
CA PRO A 192 -8.90 -4.75 -2.87
C PRO A 192 -9.57 -5.62 -3.94
N TRP A 193 -8.99 -5.63 -5.14
CA TRP A 193 -9.33 -6.64 -6.12
C TRP A 193 -8.85 -8.00 -5.62
N LEU A 194 -9.75 -8.97 -5.65
CA LEU A 194 -9.50 -10.36 -5.29
C LEU A 194 -10.23 -11.24 -6.31
N SER A 195 -9.59 -12.33 -6.72
CA SER A 195 -10.19 -13.37 -7.54
C SER A 195 -11.36 -14.04 -6.80
N LYS A 196 -12.20 -14.79 -7.54
CA LYS A 196 -13.29 -15.56 -6.92
C LYS A 196 -12.76 -16.54 -5.86
N LYS A 197 -11.61 -17.17 -6.13
CA LYS A 197 -10.96 -18.09 -5.19
C LYS A 197 -10.52 -17.38 -3.92
N GLU A 198 -9.87 -16.23 -4.03
CA GLU A 198 -9.43 -15.46 -2.86
C GLU A 198 -10.61 -14.90 -2.05
N LYS A 199 -11.69 -14.48 -2.72
CA LYS A 199 -12.92 -14.04 -2.04
C LYS A 199 -13.57 -15.15 -1.22
N ALA A 200 -13.46 -16.41 -1.67
CA ALA A 200 -13.98 -17.56 -0.93
C ALA A 200 -13.18 -17.87 0.36
N LEU A 201 -11.97 -17.32 0.50
CA LEU A 201 -11.14 -17.44 1.71
C LEU A 201 -11.49 -16.38 2.76
N LEU A 202 -12.37 -15.43 2.44
CA LEU A 202 -12.70 -14.34 3.36
C LEU A 202 -13.78 -14.75 4.35
N ARG A 203 -13.79 -14.06 5.49
CA ARG A 203 -14.81 -14.23 6.54
C ARG A 203 -16.22 -13.93 5.98
N ILE A 204 -17.19 -14.71 6.42
CA ILE A 204 -18.62 -14.47 6.17
C ILE A 204 -19.26 -13.97 7.47
N GLU A 205 -20.01 -12.87 7.41
CA GLU A 205 -20.84 -12.35 8.51
C GLU A 205 -22.25 -12.15 7.95
N ASP A 206 -23.27 -12.69 8.63
CA ASP A 206 -24.69 -12.60 8.23
C ASP A 206 -24.95 -12.98 6.76
N GLY A 207 -24.32 -14.08 6.30
CA GLY A 207 -24.44 -14.57 4.93
C GLY A 207 -23.68 -13.76 3.87
N ASN A 208 -22.96 -12.71 4.26
CA ASN A 208 -22.23 -11.83 3.35
C ASN A 208 -20.72 -11.97 3.52
N ILE A 209 -20.00 -12.04 2.39
CA ILE A 209 -18.53 -12.02 2.39
C ILE A 209 -18.05 -10.64 2.85
N ILE A 210 -17.13 -10.62 3.81
CA ILE A 210 -16.51 -9.41 4.34
C ILE A 210 -15.16 -9.17 3.68
N TYR A 211 -15.14 -8.21 2.77
CA TYR A 211 -14.01 -7.94 1.85
C TYR A 211 -13.43 -6.53 2.00
N ASN A 212 -13.87 -5.81 3.03
CA ASN A 212 -13.47 -4.44 3.34
C ASN A 212 -12.85 -4.33 4.74
N LYS A 213 -12.30 -5.42 5.28
CA LYS A 213 -11.52 -5.44 6.53
C LYS A 213 -10.04 -5.75 6.24
N LEU A 214 -9.20 -5.61 7.26
CA LEU A 214 -7.74 -5.75 7.14
C LEU A 214 -7.30 -7.08 6.51
N PHE A 215 -7.98 -8.19 6.78
CA PHE A 215 -7.58 -9.49 6.24
C PHE A 215 -7.56 -9.51 4.70
N SER A 216 -8.49 -8.83 4.04
CA SER A 216 -8.47 -8.69 2.57
C SER A 216 -7.23 -7.93 2.09
N TYR A 217 -6.73 -7.00 2.88
CA TYR A 217 -5.49 -6.29 2.58
C TYR A 217 -4.26 -7.19 2.81
N ILE A 218 -4.27 -8.02 3.85
CA ILE A 218 -3.19 -8.99 4.10
C ILE A 218 -3.04 -9.97 2.92
N LEU A 219 -4.15 -10.43 2.32
CA LEU A 219 -4.10 -11.27 1.13
C LEU A 219 -3.44 -10.58 -0.08
N ILE A 220 -3.65 -9.26 -0.26
CA ILE A 220 -2.98 -8.55 -1.36
C ILE A 220 -1.51 -8.24 -1.06
N LEU A 221 -1.15 -8.07 0.22
CA LEU A 221 0.25 -7.96 0.62
C LEU A 221 0.98 -9.28 0.32
N LYS A 222 0.33 -10.43 0.61
CA LYS A 222 0.81 -11.77 0.24
C LYS A 222 1.01 -11.91 -1.27
N SER A 223 0.09 -11.42 -2.09
CA SER A 223 0.18 -11.54 -3.55
C SER A 223 1.22 -10.61 -4.20
N LEU A 224 1.64 -9.55 -3.51
CA LEU A 224 2.64 -8.59 -3.99
C LEU A 224 4.07 -8.89 -3.53
N THR A 225 4.27 -9.86 -2.63
CA THR A 225 5.55 -10.11 -1.94
C THR A 225 6.04 -11.53 -2.16
N SER A 226 7.33 -11.77 -1.85
CA SER A 226 7.88 -13.12 -1.90
C SER A 226 7.37 -13.96 -0.72
N PRO A 227 7.33 -15.29 -0.84
CA PRO A 227 7.01 -16.17 0.29
C PRO A 227 7.91 -15.94 1.51
N GLN A 228 9.18 -15.61 1.28
CA GLN A 228 10.16 -15.34 2.34
C GLN A 228 9.78 -14.07 3.12
N ASP A 229 9.53 -12.96 2.43
CA ASP A 229 9.14 -11.71 3.08
C ASP A 229 7.81 -11.87 3.84
N PHE A 230 6.88 -12.61 3.25
CA PHE A 230 5.57 -12.83 3.85
C PHE A 230 5.60 -13.80 5.04
N SER A 231 6.53 -14.74 5.11
CA SER A 231 6.65 -15.62 6.28
C SER A 231 6.90 -14.87 7.59
N LEU A 232 7.65 -13.76 7.55
CA LEU A 232 7.87 -12.90 8.72
C LEU A 232 6.59 -12.19 9.15
N VAL A 233 5.71 -11.85 8.20
CA VAL A 233 4.38 -11.29 8.51
C VAL A 233 3.54 -12.32 9.27
N ILE A 234 3.55 -13.57 8.82
CA ILE A 234 2.80 -14.67 9.47
C ILE A 234 3.31 -14.90 10.89
N GLU A 235 4.62 -14.92 11.09
CA GLU A 235 5.23 -15.08 12.41
C GLU A 235 4.77 -13.98 13.37
N HIS A 236 4.87 -12.71 12.97
CA HIS A 236 4.45 -11.60 13.83
C HIS A 236 2.93 -11.59 14.08
N ILE A 237 2.11 -11.99 13.09
CA ILE A 237 0.66 -12.13 13.28
C ILE A 237 0.35 -13.22 14.32
N ASN A 238 1.05 -14.36 14.28
CA ASN A 238 0.92 -15.41 15.30
C ASN A 238 1.35 -14.90 16.68
N GLN A 239 2.47 -14.19 16.79
CA GLN A 239 2.91 -13.59 18.05
C GLN A 239 1.87 -12.61 18.62
N ILE A 240 1.24 -11.78 17.77
CA ILE A 240 0.14 -10.89 18.21
C ILE A 240 -1.06 -11.71 18.68
N TYR A 241 -1.39 -12.80 17.98
CA TYR A 241 -2.49 -13.68 18.37
C TYR A 241 -2.26 -14.31 19.75
N ASP A 242 -1.06 -14.83 19.99
CA ASP A 242 -0.73 -15.53 21.24
C ASP A 242 -0.56 -14.55 22.42
N GLN A 243 0.00 -13.36 22.17
CA GLN A 243 0.27 -12.38 23.24
C GLN A 243 -0.97 -11.61 23.72
N TYR A 244 -2.00 -11.46 22.88
CA TYR A 244 -3.17 -10.62 23.17
C TYR A 244 -4.47 -11.44 23.13
N PRO A 245 -4.69 -12.39 24.05
CA PRO A 245 -5.80 -13.35 23.97
C PRO A 245 -7.20 -12.72 24.04
N LEU A 246 -7.33 -11.49 24.52
CA LEU A 246 -8.64 -10.78 24.57
C LEU A 246 -9.02 -10.16 23.22
N ILE A 247 -8.12 -10.15 22.23
CA ILE A 247 -8.42 -9.58 20.91
C ILE A 247 -9.20 -10.56 20.04
N LYS A 248 -10.25 -10.07 19.39
CA LYS A 248 -11.00 -10.88 18.41
C LYS A 248 -10.50 -10.57 17.01
N PHE A 249 -9.71 -11.47 16.44
CA PHE A 249 -9.17 -11.34 15.08
C PHE A 249 -10.25 -11.22 13.99
N SER A 250 -11.49 -11.66 14.27
CA SER A 250 -12.67 -11.40 13.43
C SER A 250 -12.94 -9.90 13.20
N HIS A 251 -12.55 -9.01 14.12
CA HIS A 251 -12.63 -7.57 13.91
C HIS A 251 -11.60 -7.04 12.91
N TYR A 252 -10.50 -7.76 12.67
CA TYR A 252 -9.62 -7.52 11.52
C TYR A 252 -10.13 -8.19 10.23
N GLY A 253 -11.20 -8.98 10.32
CA GLY A 253 -11.78 -9.73 9.20
C GLY A 253 -11.15 -11.11 8.96
N PHE A 254 -10.38 -11.62 9.91
CA PHE A 254 -9.80 -12.96 9.79
C PHE A 254 -10.92 -14.02 9.84
N PRO A 255 -10.98 -14.97 8.90
CA PRO A 255 -11.82 -16.16 9.01
C PRO A 255 -11.31 -17.08 10.12
N ASP A 256 -12.10 -18.05 10.56
CA ASP A 256 -11.73 -18.90 11.70
C ASP A 256 -10.54 -19.82 11.35
N ASN A 257 -10.40 -20.25 10.10
CA ASN A 257 -9.29 -21.05 9.57
C ASN A 257 -8.15 -20.22 8.96
N TRP A 258 -7.96 -18.97 9.40
CA TRP A 258 -6.98 -18.06 8.81
C TRP A 258 -5.53 -18.59 8.79
N LYS A 259 -5.15 -19.42 9.77
CA LYS A 259 -3.82 -20.05 9.86
C LYS A 259 -3.53 -21.04 8.72
N GLU A 260 -4.56 -21.61 8.10
CA GLU A 260 -4.43 -22.49 6.93
C GLU A 260 -4.38 -21.69 5.62
N ILE A 261 -4.89 -20.46 5.64
CA ILE A 261 -4.99 -19.57 4.48
C ILE A 261 -3.69 -18.78 4.27
N LEU A 262 -3.11 -18.29 5.37
CA LEU A 262 -1.87 -17.53 5.37
C LEU A 262 -0.66 -18.47 5.30
#